data_AF-A0A151QUM1-F1
#
_entry.id   AF-A0A151QUM1-F1
#
_cell.length_a   1.000
_cell.length_b   1.000
_cell.length_c   1.000
_cell.angle_alpha   90.00
_cell.angle_beta   90.00
_cell.angle_gamma   90.00
#
_symmetry.space_group_name_H-M   'P 1'
#
loop_
_entity.id
_entity.type
_entity.pdbx_description
1 polymer ?
#
loop_
_entity_poly.entity_id
_entity_poly.type
_entity_poly.pdbx_seq_one_letter_code
_entity_poly.pdbx_strand_id
1 'polypeptide(L)'
;MALGRKNKIGFIDGTIPKLLPTDKSYHSWQRNKNIVASWLLNSISKDLQASVIYSSSATTIWNDLRIRFQQHNGPRVFQLRRDLVTLKQGSLNITHYFTKIKALWEELA
;
A
#
# COMPACT_ATOMS: atom_id res chain seq x y z
N MET A 1 -10.11 10.66 -8.56
CA MET A 1 -8.76 10.55 -9.15
C MET A 1 -8.12 11.93 -9.36
N ALA A 2 -7.61 12.58 -8.31
CA ALA A 2 -7.03 13.94 -8.39
C ALA A 2 -5.53 13.96 -8.74
N LEU A 3 -4.76 12.98 -8.24
CA LEU A 3 -3.32 12.89 -8.44
C LEU A 3 -2.95 12.40 -9.84
N GLY A 4 -3.65 11.38 -10.33
CA GLY A 4 -3.46 10.85 -11.68
C GLY A 4 -3.74 11.89 -12.76
N ARG A 5 -4.85 12.64 -12.63
CA ARG A 5 -5.18 13.75 -13.55
C ARG A 5 -4.14 14.89 -13.56
N LYS A 6 -3.32 15.00 -12.51
CA LYS A 6 -2.30 16.04 -12.38
C LYS A 6 -0.87 15.52 -12.60
N ASN A 7 -0.70 14.25 -13.02
CA ASN A 7 0.59 13.59 -13.17
C ASN A 7 1.47 13.66 -11.90
N LYS A 8 0.86 13.51 -10.72
CA LYS A 8 1.54 13.62 -9.42
C LYS A 8 1.72 12.32 -8.66
N ILE A 9 1.25 11.19 -9.21
CA ILE A 9 1.40 9.87 -8.59
C ILE A 9 2.87 9.55 -8.34
N GLY A 10 3.76 10.02 -9.21
CA GLY A 10 5.20 9.80 -9.08
C GLY A 10 5.86 10.37 -7.83
N PHE A 11 5.22 11.33 -7.16
CA PHE A 11 5.68 11.86 -5.87
C PHE A 11 5.29 10.96 -4.68
N ILE A 12 4.38 10.01 -4.88
CA ILE A 12 3.92 9.05 -3.86
C ILE A 12 4.69 7.74 -3.97
N ASP A 13 4.80 7.18 -5.18
CA ASP A 13 5.49 5.90 -5.41
C ASP A 13 7.02 6.04 -5.55
N GLY A 14 7.52 7.27 -5.72
CA GLY A 14 8.94 7.56 -5.86
C GLY A 14 9.48 7.45 -7.29
N THR A 15 8.62 7.25 -8.30
CA THR A 15 9.03 7.21 -9.71
C THR A 15 9.52 8.56 -10.23
N ILE A 16 9.15 9.68 -9.59
CA ILE A 16 9.76 11.00 -9.85
C ILE A 16 10.95 11.17 -8.90
N PRO A 17 12.20 11.08 -9.39
CA PRO A 17 13.38 11.20 -8.55
C PRO A 17 13.57 12.63 -8.06
N LYS A 18 14.40 12.77 -7.01
CA LYS A 18 14.84 14.07 -6.53
C LYS A 18 15.71 14.75 -7.59
N LEU A 19 15.32 15.95 -7.99
CA LEU A 19 16.11 16.77 -8.90
C LEU A 19 17.29 17.43 -8.18
N LEU A 20 18.35 17.70 -8.93
CA LEU A 20 19.49 18.49 -8.46
C LEU A 20 19.08 19.97 -8.32
N PRO A 21 19.64 20.71 -7.35
CA PRO A 21 19.36 22.15 -7.19
C PRO A 21 19.72 23.00 -8.41
N THR A 22 20.61 22.50 -9.27
CA THR A 22 21.04 23.16 -10.52
C THR A 22 20.03 23.00 -11.66
N ASP A 23 19.03 22.15 -11.51
CA ASP A 23 18.00 21.95 -12.53
C ASP A 23 17.02 23.14 -12.55
N LYS A 24 16.72 23.65 -13.75
CA LYS A 24 15.73 24.72 -13.95
C LYS A 24 14.35 24.36 -13.39
N SER A 25 14.03 23.06 -13.32
CA SER A 25 12.76 22.56 -12.82
C SER A 25 12.73 22.30 -11.31
N TYR A 26 13.84 22.51 -10.59
CA TYR A 26 13.97 22.18 -9.16
C TYR A 26 12.89 22.86 -8.29
N HIS A 27 12.64 24.16 -8.50
CA HIS A 27 11.63 24.89 -7.73
C HIS A 27 10.21 24.38 -7.98
N SER A 28 9.87 24.08 -9.24
CA SER A 28 8.58 23.49 -9.61
C SER A 28 8.41 22.10 -9.01
N TRP A 29 9.47 21.28 -9.04
CA TRP A 29 9.49 19.97 -8.41
C TRP A 29 9.30 20.06 -6.89
N GLN A 30 10.02 20.95 -6.21
CA GLN A 30 9.93 21.15 -4.76
C GLN A 30 8.53 21.62 -4.34
N ARG A 31 7.93 22.54 -5.10
CA ARG A 31 6.55 22.98 -4.87
C ARG A 31 5.57 21.83 -5.00
N ASN A 32 5.70 21.02 -6.06
CA ASN A 32 4.83 19.88 -6.29
C ASN A 32 4.98 18.81 -5.20
N LYS A 33 6.21 18.53 -4.77
CA LYS A 33 6.51 17.63 -3.64
C LYS A 33 5.77 18.07 -2.38
N ASN A 34 5.84 19.35 -2.04
CA ASN A 34 5.22 19.90 -0.82
C ASN A 34 3.67 19.89 -0.92
N ILE A 35 3.11 20.19 -2.09
CA ILE A 35 1.66 20.13 -2.31
C ILE A 35 1.13 18.70 -2.12
N VAL A 36 1.80 17.70 -2.70
CA VAL A 36 1.38 16.30 -2.57
C VAL A 36 1.48 15.83 -1.12
N ALA A 37 2.54 16.22 -0.41
CA ALA A 37 2.69 15.91 1.02
C ALA A 37 1.56 16.55 1.85
N SER A 38 1.21 17.81 1.58
CA SER A 38 0.10 18.50 2.25
C SER A 38 -1.24 17.83 1.96
N TRP A 39 -1.51 17.43 0.72
CA TRP A 39 -2.75 16.70 0.38
C TRP A 39 -2.82 15.36 1.12
N LEU A 40 -1.71 14.64 1.23
CA LEU A 40 -1.67 13.37 1.95
C LEU A 40 -1.91 13.57 3.45
N LEU A 41 -1.22 14.54 4.08
CA LEU A 41 -1.39 14.88 5.50
C LEU A 41 -2.82 15.32 5.83
N ASN A 42 -3.47 16.08 4.94
CA ASN A 42 -4.85 16.54 5.13
C ASN A 42 -5.90 15.46 4.80
N SER A 43 -5.49 14.33 4.21
CA SER A 43 -6.38 13.23 3.85
C SER A 43 -6.47 12.12 4.90
N ILE A 44 -5.60 12.17 5.92
CA ILE A 44 -5.55 11.20 7.02
C ILE A 44 -6.15 11.81 8.30
N SER A 45 -6.49 10.97 9.27
CA SER A 45 -6.98 11.44 10.58
C SER A 45 -5.88 12.22 11.32
N LYS A 46 -6.29 13.10 12.23
CA LYS A 46 -5.36 13.93 13.03
C LYS A 46 -4.37 13.08 13.85
N ASP A 47 -4.83 11.94 14.36
CA ASP A 47 -3.98 11.01 15.13
C ASP A 47 -2.86 10.43 14.26
N LEU A 48 -3.18 10.04 13.02
CA LEU A 48 -2.18 9.57 12.06
C LEU A 48 -1.27 10.70 11.61
N GLN A 49 -1.83 11.89 11.39
CA GLN A 49 -1.08 13.08 11.01
C GLN A 49 0.02 13.40 12.03
N ALA A 50 -0.30 13.38 13.33
CA ALA A 50 0.67 13.61 14.40
C ALA A 50 1.86 12.63 14.33
N SER A 51 1.63 11.39 13.88
CA SER A 51 2.67 10.38 13.78
C SER A 51 3.61 10.54 12.57
N VAL A 52 3.23 11.34 11.57
CA VAL A 52 3.98 11.52 10.31
C VAL A 52 4.28 12.99 9.97
N ILE A 53 3.92 13.94 10.83
CA ILE A 53 4.00 15.39 10.60
C ILE A 53 5.42 15.89 10.29
N TYR A 54 6.44 15.23 10.84
CA TYR A 54 7.85 15.56 10.60
C TYR A 54 8.45 14.92 9.34
N SER A 55 7.65 14.16 8.59
CA SER A 55 8.11 13.53 7.35
C SER A 55 8.36 14.56 6.26
N SER A 56 9.50 14.44 5.59
CA SER A 56 9.99 15.41 4.61
C SER A 56 9.45 15.23 3.18
N SER A 57 8.72 14.13 2.91
CA SER A 57 8.19 13.81 1.59
C SER A 57 6.89 13.00 1.63
N ALA A 58 6.06 13.15 0.60
CA ALA A 58 4.85 12.35 0.42
C ALA A 58 5.16 10.85 0.31
N THR A 59 6.27 10.48 -0.33
CA THR A 59 6.74 9.09 -0.42
C THR A 59 7.01 8.50 0.96
N THR A 60 7.65 9.26 1.85
CA THR A 60 7.94 8.81 3.23
C THR A 60 6.65 8.60 4.01
N ILE A 61 5.74 9.57 3.98
CA ILE A 61 4.43 9.47 4.64
C ILE A 61 3.66 8.25 4.11
N TRP A 62 3.61 8.10 2.79
CA TRP A 62 2.93 6.99 2.15
C TRP A 62 3.53 5.63 2.53
N ASN A 63 4.85 5.51 2.51
CA ASN A 63 5.52 4.27 2.89
C ASN A 63 5.35 3.93 4.37
N ASP A 64 5.34 4.91 5.26
CA ASP A 64 5.08 4.68 6.69
C ASP A 64 3.65 4.20 6.92
N LEU A 65 2.65 4.90 6.36
CA LEU A 65 1.26 4.47 6.39
C LEU A 65 1.08 3.09 5.78
N ARG A 66 1.77 2.83 4.67
CA ARG A 66 1.79 1.53 4.02
C ARG A 66 2.37 0.50 4.97
N ILE A 67 3.57 0.64 5.53
CA ILE A 67 4.13 -0.36 6.44
C ILE A 67 3.23 -0.61 7.67
N ARG A 68 2.60 0.43 8.23
CA ARG A 68 1.76 0.32 9.43
C ARG A 68 0.39 -0.29 9.15
N PHE A 69 -0.25 0.07 8.04
CA PHE A 69 -1.66 -0.26 7.74
C PHE A 69 -1.84 -1.16 6.53
N GLN A 70 -0.82 -1.32 5.67
CA GLN A 70 -0.69 -2.46 4.77
C GLN A 70 -0.32 -3.67 5.64
N GLN A 71 -1.24 -4.05 6.52
CA GLN A 71 -1.27 -5.41 7.01
C GLN A 71 -1.34 -6.28 5.75
N HIS A 72 -0.23 -6.96 5.43
CA HIS A 72 -0.36 -8.25 4.79
C HIS A 72 -1.35 -8.99 5.68
N ASN A 73 -2.48 -9.38 5.09
CA ASN A 73 -3.74 -9.70 5.75
C ASN A 73 -3.52 -10.83 6.78
N GLY A 74 -2.82 -10.58 7.89
CA GLY A 74 -2.06 -11.58 8.64
C GLY A 74 -2.99 -12.56 9.33
N PRO A 75 -4.05 -12.07 9.98
CA PRO A 75 -5.17 -12.89 10.40
C PRO A 75 -5.80 -13.68 9.25
N ARG A 76 -5.94 -13.11 8.05
CA ARG A 76 -6.47 -13.81 6.87
C ARG A 76 -5.52 -14.88 6.35
N VAL A 77 -4.21 -14.63 6.28
CA VAL A 77 -3.18 -15.62 5.90
C VAL A 77 -3.14 -16.74 6.92
N PHE A 78 -3.19 -16.41 8.22
CA PHE A 78 -3.28 -17.41 9.28
C PHE A 78 -4.57 -18.25 9.15
N GLN A 79 -5.71 -17.61 8.90
CA GLN A 79 -6.99 -18.28 8.68
C GLN A 79 -6.92 -19.21 7.45
N LEU A 80 -6.42 -18.74 6.31
CA LEU A 80 -6.26 -19.54 5.10
C LEU A 80 -5.32 -20.74 5.31
N ARG A 81 -4.19 -20.55 6.01
CA ARG A 81 -3.29 -21.65 6.39
C ARG A 81 -3.98 -22.66 7.31
N ARG A 82 -4.75 -22.19 8.29
CA ARG A 82 -5.53 -23.04 9.20
C ARG A 82 -6.58 -23.82 8.42
N ASP A 83 -7.33 -23.17 7.56
CA ASP A 83 -8.36 -23.81 6.74
C ASP A 83 -7.74 -24.88 5.85
N LEU A 84 -6.59 -24.62 5.24
CA LEU A 84 -5.86 -25.59 4.42
C LEU A 84 -5.37 -26.80 5.24
N VAL A 85 -4.77 -26.57 6.42
CA VAL A 85 -4.28 -27.67 7.30
C VAL A 85 -5.43 -28.49 7.90
N THR A 86 -6.56 -27.85 8.18
CA THR A 86 -7.74 -28.53 8.76
C THR A 86 -8.65 -29.17 7.70
N LEU A 87 -8.45 -28.87 6.42
CA LEU A 87 -9.27 -29.37 5.33
C LEU A 87 -9.10 -30.89 5.15
N LYS A 88 -10.11 -31.63 5.58
CA LYS A 88 -10.21 -33.08 5.35
C LYS A 88 -11.21 -33.37 4.24
N GLN A 89 -10.98 -34.44 3.48
CA GLN A 89 -11.89 -34.85 2.41
C GLN A 89 -13.30 -35.15 2.94
N GLY A 90 -13.43 -35.89 4.05
CA GLY A 90 -14.72 -36.18 4.68
C GLY A 90 -15.70 -36.82 3.70
N SER A 91 -16.90 -36.25 3.57
CA SER A 91 -17.93 -36.66 2.62
C SER A 91 -17.81 -36.01 1.23
N LEU A 92 -16.80 -35.16 1.00
CA LEU A 92 -16.59 -34.52 -0.30
C LEU A 92 -16.05 -35.55 -1.31
N ASN A 93 -16.56 -35.48 -2.54
CA ASN A 93 -15.94 -36.18 -3.64
C ASN A 93 -14.56 -35.57 -3.97
N ILE A 94 -13.74 -36.34 -4.68
CA ILE A 94 -12.35 -36.00 -4.99
C ILE A 94 -12.27 -34.64 -5.70
N THR A 95 -13.12 -34.41 -6.70
CA THR A 95 -13.15 -33.16 -7.46
C THR A 95 -13.40 -31.95 -6.57
N HIS A 96 -14.42 -32.00 -5.72
CA HIS A 96 -14.74 -30.89 -4.82
C HIS A 96 -13.67 -30.64 -3.77
N TYR A 97 -13.04 -31.70 -3.25
CA TYR A 97 -11.94 -31.58 -2.30
C TYR A 97 -10.73 -30.86 -2.93
N PHE A 98 -10.30 -31.31 -4.10
CA PHE A 98 -9.18 -30.69 -4.80
C PHE A 98 -9.47 -29.26 -5.26
N THR A 99 -10.70 -28.96 -5.71
CA THR A 99 -11.10 -27.60 -6.03
C THR A 99 -11.00 -26.67 -4.82
N LYS A 100 -11.39 -27.13 -3.62
CA LYS A 100 -11.25 -26.35 -2.38
C LYS A 100 -9.79 -26.13 -1.99
N ILE A 101 -8.93 -27.15 -2.11
CA ILE A 101 -7.48 -26.99 -1.88
C ILE A 101 -6.91 -25.93 -2.82
N LYS A 102 -7.22 -26.03 -4.12
CA LYS A 102 -6.71 -25.12 -5.14
C LYS A 102 -7.16 -23.68 -4.89
N ALA A 103 -8.42 -23.47 -4.55
CA ALA A 103 -8.95 -22.14 -4.21
C ALA A 103 -8.24 -21.52 -2.99
N LEU A 104 -8.04 -22.29 -1.91
CA LEU A 104 -7.31 -21.82 -0.73
C LEU A 104 -5.84 -21.52 -1.05
N TRP A 105 -5.23 -22.27 -1.96
CA TRP A 105 -3.84 -22.05 -2.40
C TRP A 105 -3.71 -20.79 -3.26
N GLU A 106 -4.64 -20.56 -4.19
CA GLU A 106 -4.67 -19.37 -5.04
C GLU A 106 -4.93 -18.09 -4.23
N GLU A 107 -5.72 -18.16 -3.15
CA GLU A 107 -5.94 -17.01 -2.27
C GLU A 107 -4.75 -16.71 -1.33
N LEU A 108 -3.86 -17.69 -1.14
CA LEU A 108 -2.66 -17.53 -0.32
C LEU A 108 -1.47 -16.93 -1.10
N ALA A 109 -1.50 -17.03 -2.43
CA ALA A 109 -0.44 -16.60 -3.36
C ALA A 109 -0.53 -15.10 -3.69
#